data_AF-A0A2E9WEN9-F1
#
_entry.id   AF-A0A2E9WEN9-F1
#
_cell.length_a   1.000
_cell.length_b   1.000
_cell.length_c   1.000
_cell.angle_alpha   90.00
_cell.angle_beta   90.00
_cell.angle_gamma   90.00
#
_symmetry.space_group_name_H-M   'P 1'
#
loop_
_entity.id
_entity.type
_entity.pdbx_description
1 polymer ?
#
loop_
_entity_poly.entity_id
_entity_poly.type
_entity_poly.pdbx_seq_one_letter_code
_entity_poly.pdbx_strand_id
1 'polypeptide(L)'
;MGMRRGRALAAVLLAMLLLSGMPHVTALRADAVEDGTSIIVRARTTVLVEEMTATWCVTCAEIDPYLAEVADRHGSRLALVGLHPQDGQDGVATAASEARLERWRAVHDDLNQTPAFLVEGETPLVGPEVWPEVTRRMLELESSRPAHDSMSLTAARDGDVIHLSISAPAPSEGRQLTLMLLNHGRSSAGYGVEAEPGSTYDRVLVELHTRAANGTWGSVCEGSCSTSFNGSEQASLEVEQGDPFSLVLIDETADANLSASSTHSAGVLELAVRSSSVASGEDHRWALATAMLAGGVIVAAWPKKPSDSGRKISEEE
;
A
#
# COMPACT_ATOMS: atom_id res chain seq x y z
N MET A 1 -54.55 1.91 2.45
CA MET A 1 -53.56 2.98 2.19
C MET A 1 -52.29 2.91 3.06
N GLY A 2 -52.33 2.32 4.28
CA GLY A 2 -51.17 2.25 5.18
C GLY A 2 -49.99 1.35 4.73
N MET A 3 -50.27 0.26 4.01
CA MET A 3 -49.26 -0.75 3.66
C MET A 3 -48.25 -0.31 2.57
N ARG A 4 -48.59 0.71 1.76
CA ARG A 4 -47.68 1.29 0.75
C ARG A 4 -46.68 2.27 1.36
N ARG A 5 -47.08 3.02 2.40
CA ARG A 5 -46.18 3.95 3.11
C ARG A 5 -45.08 3.22 3.90
N GLY A 6 -45.41 2.09 4.51
CA GLY A 6 -44.43 1.29 5.26
C GLY A 6 -43.30 0.70 4.39
N ARG A 7 -43.61 0.28 3.15
CA ARG A 7 -42.61 -0.27 2.22
C ARG A 7 -41.67 0.78 1.65
N ALA A 8 -42.17 1.99 1.38
CA ALA A 8 -41.34 3.11 0.96
C ALA A 8 -40.40 3.57 2.08
N LEU A 9 -40.92 3.65 3.32
CA LEU A 9 -40.12 4.01 4.48
C LEU A 9 -39.01 2.97 4.78
N ALA A 10 -39.33 1.68 4.65
CA ALA A 10 -38.37 0.60 4.83
C ALA A 10 -37.26 0.59 3.76
N ALA A 11 -37.60 0.90 2.49
CA ALA A 11 -36.61 1.02 1.42
C ALA A 11 -35.67 2.22 1.64
N VAL A 12 -36.20 3.34 2.12
CA VAL A 12 -35.40 4.52 2.46
C VAL A 12 -34.49 4.25 3.66
N LEU A 13 -35.00 3.60 4.71
CA LEU A 13 -34.18 3.21 5.87
C LEU A 13 -33.09 2.20 5.51
N LEU A 14 -33.39 1.23 4.64
CA LEU A 14 -32.39 0.26 4.15
C LEU A 14 -31.33 0.96 3.28
N ALA A 15 -31.74 1.91 2.43
CA ALA A 15 -30.79 2.73 1.67
C ALA A 15 -29.92 3.57 2.61
N MET A 16 -30.48 4.22 3.63
CA MET A 16 -29.71 4.98 4.61
C MET A 16 -28.74 4.09 5.41
N LEU A 17 -29.15 2.87 5.81
CA LEU A 17 -28.28 1.91 6.48
C LEU A 17 -27.14 1.40 5.58
N LEU A 18 -27.40 1.22 4.28
CA LEU A 18 -26.38 0.86 3.30
C LEU A 18 -25.42 2.03 3.01
N LEU A 19 -25.86 3.28 3.16
CA LEU A 19 -25.01 4.46 3.06
C LEU A 19 -24.23 4.76 4.35
N SER A 20 -24.72 4.39 5.54
CA SER A 20 -24.07 4.71 6.82
C SER A 20 -23.09 3.64 7.32
N GLY A 21 -22.91 2.54 6.59
CA GLY A 21 -22.23 1.35 7.07
C GLY A 21 -20.98 0.91 6.30
N MET A 22 -20.34 1.76 5.49
CA MET A 22 -19.05 1.38 4.91
C MET A 22 -17.93 1.69 5.90
N PRO A 23 -17.12 0.71 6.32
CA PRO A 23 -15.79 1.04 6.80
C PRO A 23 -15.07 1.72 5.63
N HIS A 24 -14.69 2.99 5.80
CA HIS A 24 -13.67 3.57 4.95
C HIS A 24 -12.41 2.75 5.20
N VAL A 25 -12.15 1.75 4.34
CA VAL A 25 -10.80 1.22 4.17
C VAL A 25 -10.07 2.31 3.40
N THR A 26 -9.71 3.37 4.11
CA THR A 26 -8.78 4.35 3.58
C THR A 26 -7.46 3.61 3.46
N ALA A 27 -7.03 3.33 2.24
CA ALA A 27 -5.61 3.28 1.94
C ALA A 27 -4.98 4.48 2.65
N LEU A 28 -3.99 4.26 3.51
CA LEU A 28 -3.44 5.35 4.33
C LEU A 28 -2.40 6.13 3.51
N ARG A 29 -2.92 6.70 2.43
CA ARG A 29 -2.27 7.65 1.53
C ARG A 29 -2.78 9.03 1.90
N ALA A 30 -1.86 9.99 1.91
CA ALA A 30 -2.19 11.40 1.93
C ALA A 30 -1.68 12.04 0.65
N ASP A 31 -2.44 13.01 0.12
CA ASP A 31 -1.98 13.78 -1.03
C ASP A 31 -0.83 14.72 -0.64
N ALA A 32 -0.82 15.18 0.62
CA ALA A 32 0.24 15.99 1.22
C ALA A 32 0.25 15.87 2.75
N VAL A 33 1.38 16.22 3.37
CA VAL A 33 1.44 16.55 4.81
C VAL A 33 1.30 18.06 4.92
N GLU A 34 0.11 18.55 5.26
CA GLU A 34 -0.17 19.99 5.36
C GLU A 34 0.46 20.61 6.62
N ASP A 35 0.94 21.84 6.52
CA ASP A 35 1.49 22.59 7.66
C ASP A 35 0.49 22.68 8.82
N GLY A 36 0.98 22.41 10.03
CA GLY A 36 0.15 22.43 11.24
C GLY A 36 -0.81 21.25 11.37
N THR A 37 -0.79 20.29 10.44
CA THR A 37 -1.49 19.01 10.55
C THR A 37 -0.51 17.88 10.85
N SER A 38 -1.02 16.80 11.44
CA SER A 38 -0.23 15.58 11.66
C SER A 38 -0.97 14.37 11.11
N ILE A 39 -0.23 13.50 10.45
CA ILE A 39 -0.71 12.23 9.95
C ILE A 39 -0.15 11.14 10.84
N ILE A 40 -1.02 10.27 11.35
CA ILE A 40 -0.62 9.14 12.19
C ILE A 40 -0.97 7.86 11.46
N VAL A 41 0.03 7.02 11.24
CA VAL A 41 -0.12 5.69 10.67
C VAL A 41 0.22 4.63 11.70
N ARG A 42 -0.52 3.52 11.69
CA ARG A 42 -0.33 2.39 12.62
C ARG A 42 -0.17 1.11 11.83
N ALA A 43 0.77 0.26 12.27
CA ALA A 43 0.89 -1.07 11.71
C ALA A 43 -0.39 -1.88 12.00
N ARG A 44 -0.74 -2.74 11.05
CA ARG A 44 -1.89 -3.62 11.11
C ARG A 44 -1.48 -5.00 10.61
N THR A 45 -2.09 -5.46 9.52
CA THR A 45 -1.79 -6.70 8.81
C THR A 45 -1.01 -6.43 7.52
N THR A 46 -0.36 -5.28 7.43
CA THR A 46 0.40 -4.85 6.25
C THR A 46 1.45 -5.89 5.90
N VAL A 47 1.49 -6.26 4.63
CA VAL A 47 2.47 -7.18 4.05
C VAL A 47 3.50 -6.37 3.28
N LEU A 48 4.79 -6.65 3.50
CA LEU A 48 5.89 -6.09 2.72
C LEU A 48 6.09 -6.90 1.43
N VAL A 49 6.12 -6.21 0.31
CA VAL A 49 6.55 -6.75 -0.99
C VAL A 49 7.69 -5.90 -1.50
N GLU A 50 8.81 -6.52 -1.82
CA GLU A 50 9.98 -5.86 -2.38
C GLU A 50 10.22 -6.38 -3.80
N GLU A 51 10.31 -5.49 -4.75
CA GLU A 51 10.55 -5.81 -6.16
C GLU A 51 12.01 -5.47 -6.51
N MET A 52 12.79 -6.48 -6.91
CA MET A 52 14.03 -6.24 -7.64
C MET A 52 13.66 -5.93 -9.10
N THR A 53 13.91 -4.69 -9.50
CA THR A 53 13.57 -4.14 -10.83
C THR A 53 14.80 -3.48 -11.45
N ALA A 54 14.69 -3.00 -12.70
CA ALA A 54 15.73 -2.18 -13.29
C ALA A 54 15.23 -1.21 -14.36
N THR A 55 15.92 -0.08 -14.55
CA THR A 55 15.54 0.91 -15.58
C THR A 55 15.62 0.34 -17.00
N TRP A 56 16.53 -0.59 -17.26
CA TRP A 56 16.75 -1.24 -18.54
C TRP A 56 15.89 -2.49 -18.76
N CYS A 57 15.10 -2.89 -17.76
CA CYS A 57 14.25 -4.07 -17.82
C CYS A 57 12.92 -3.75 -18.53
N VAL A 58 12.79 -4.17 -19.79
CA VAL A 58 11.58 -3.95 -20.61
C VAL A 58 10.33 -4.49 -19.92
N THR A 59 10.40 -5.73 -19.44
CA THR A 59 9.27 -6.37 -18.76
C THR A 59 8.89 -5.70 -17.44
N CYS A 60 9.85 -5.09 -16.75
CA CYS A 60 9.58 -4.33 -15.54
C CYS A 60 8.79 -3.05 -15.86
N ALA A 61 9.17 -2.34 -16.91
CA ALA A 61 8.44 -1.17 -17.39
C ALA A 61 6.99 -1.50 -17.80
N GLU A 62 6.75 -2.68 -18.37
CA GLU A 62 5.40 -3.13 -18.75
C GLU A 62 4.48 -3.37 -17.54
N ILE A 63 5.01 -3.82 -16.40
CA ILE A 63 4.21 -4.17 -15.21
C ILE A 63 4.13 -3.04 -14.18
N ASP A 64 5.04 -2.07 -14.19
CA ASP A 64 5.12 -1.00 -13.20
C ASP A 64 3.80 -0.19 -13.03
N PRO A 65 3.09 0.20 -14.11
CA PRO A 65 1.80 0.90 -13.98
C PRO A 65 0.75 0.07 -13.22
N TYR A 66 0.78 -1.24 -13.42
CA TYR A 66 -0.14 -2.15 -12.77
C TYR A 66 0.23 -2.36 -11.29
N LEU A 67 1.52 -2.38 -10.95
CA LEU A 67 2.00 -2.41 -9.57
C LEU A 67 1.60 -1.14 -8.79
N ALA A 68 1.63 0.03 -9.44
CA ALA A 68 1.13 1.27 -8.84
C ALA A 68 -0.37 1.15 -8.51
N GLU A 69 -1.18 0.67 -9.46
CA GLU A 69 -2.61 0.45 -9.26
C GLU A 69 -2.90 -0.55 -8.12
N VAL A 70 -2.10 -1.61 -7.99
CA VAL A 70 -2.23 -2.58 -6.90
C VAL A 70 -1.98 -1.91 -5.56
N ALA A 71 -0.90 -1.13 -5.41
CA ALA A 71 -0.63 -0.43 -4.17
C ALA A 71 -1.78 0.54 -3.82
N ASP A 72 -2.36 1.21 -4.81
CA ASP A 72 -3.54 2.06 -4.65
C ASP A 72 -4.78 1.29 -4.16
N ARG A 73 -5.05 0.11 -4.73
CA ARG A 73 -6.23 -0.70 -4.41
C ARG A 73 -6.11 -1.44 -3.07
N HIS A 74 -4.92 -1.90 -2.72
CA HIS A 74 -4.67 -2.63 -1.47
C HIS A 74 -4.46 -1.70 -0.28
N GLY A 75 -4.07 -0.44 -0.53
CA GLY A 75 -3.98 0.58 0.50
C GLY A 75 -3.03 0.19 1.62
N SER A 76 -3.46 0.37 2.88
CA SER A 76 -2.62 0.10 4.05
C SER A 76 -2.32 -1.39 4.29
N ARG A 77 -2.82 -2.31 3.44
CA ARG A 77 -2.59 -3.76 3.56
C ARG A 77 -1.29 -4.21 2.88
N LEU A 78 -0.70 -3.37 2.03
CA LEU A 78 0.49 -3.67 1.26
C LEU A 78 1.46 -2.49 1.39
N ALA A 79 2.73 -2.78 1.65
CA ALA A 79 3.83 -1.86 1.44
C ALA A 79 4.68 -2.42 0.30
N LEU A 80 4.78 -1.69 -0.80
CA LEU A 80 5.55 -2.11 -1.98
C LEU A 80 6.79 -1.22 -2.14
N VAL A 81 7.96 -1.84 -2.30
CA VAL A 81 9.26 -1.17 -2.41
C VAL A 81 9.94 -1.58 -3.72
N GLY A 82 10.39 -0.61 -4.50
CA GLY A 82 11.22 -0.83 -5.69
C GLY A 82 12.71 -0.79 -5.34
N LEU A 83 13.40 -1.89 -5.62
CA LEU A 83 14.84 -2.07 -5.39
C LEU A 83 15.58 -2.11 -6.71
N HIS A 84 16.39 -1.08 -6.94
CA HIS A 84 17.19 -0.93 -8.16
C HIS A 84 18.67 -1.30 -7.91
N PRO A 85 19.22 -2.31 -8.61
CA PRO A 85 20.58 -2.80 -8.37
C PRO A 85 21.65 -1.83 -8.86
N GLN A 86 22.77 -1.72 -8.15
CA GLN A 86 23.94 -0.98 -8.58
C GLN A 86 24.81 -1.80 -9.55
N ASP A 87 24.31 -2.00 -10.76
CA ASP A 87 24.97 -2.75 -11.84
C ASP A 87 25.76 -1.87 -12.83
N GLY A 88 25.75 -0.54 -12.61
CA GLY A 88 26.39 0.45 -13.47
C GLY A 88 25.58 0.85 -14.71
N GLN A 89 24.38 0.31 -14.89
CA GLN A 89 23.47 0.62 -15.98
C GLN A 89 22.13 1.16 -15.49
N ASP A 90 21.70 0.78 -14.30
CA ASP A 90 20.47 1.29 -13.71
C ASP A 90 20.61 2.76 -13.30
N GLY A 91 19.77 3.62 -13.90
CA GLY A 91 19.84 5.07 -13.73
C GLY A 91 19.20 5.60 -12.45
N VAL A 92 18.48 4.77 -11.69
CA VAL A 92 17.86 5.18 -10.41
C VAL A 92 18.34 4.35 -9.22
N ALA A 93 19.29 3.43 -9.44
CA ALA A 93 19.95 2.66 -8.41
C ALA A 93 20.58 3.55 -7.34
N THR A 94 20.45 3.10 -6.09
CA THR A 94 20.98 3.81 -4.91
C THR A 94 21.75 2.85 -4.01
N ALA A 95 22.60 3.41 -3.15
CA ALA A 95 23.29 2.62 -2.13
C ALA A 95 22.30 1.93 -1.16
N ALA A 96 21.14 2.54 -0.92
CA ALA A 96 20.09 1.98 -0.08
C ALA A 96 19.42 0.76 -0.73
N SER A 97 19.09 0.85 -2.03
CA SER A 97 18.57 -0.28 -2.81
C SER A 97 19.57 -1.43 -2.85
N GLU A 98 20.85 -1.15 -3.13
CA GLU A 98 21.87 -2.19 -3.20
C GLU A 98 22.11 -2.85 -1.84
N ALA A 99 22.21 -2.09 -0.75
CA ALA A 99 22.35 -2.65 0.60
C ALA A 99 21.15 -3.55 0.98
N ARG A 100 19.93 -3.18 0.54
CA ARG A 100 18.74 -4.01 0.76
C ARG A 100 18.75 -5.28 -0.09
N LEU A 101 19.22 -5.20 -1.33
CA LEU A 101 19.39 -6.36 -2.20
C LEU A 101 20.50 -7.30 -1.70
N GLU A 102 21.62 -6.78 -1.20
CA GLU A 102 22.69 -7.58 -0.59
C GLU A 102 22.20 -8.41 0.59
N ARG A 103 21.36 -7.81 1.45
CA ARG A 103 20.69 -8.54 2.54
C ARG A 103 19.90 -9.73 2.02
N TRP A 104 19.16 -9.58 0.92
CA TRP A 104 18.38 -10.68 0.36
C TRP A 104 19.22 -11.72 -0.37
N ARG A 105 20.25 -11.29 -1.11
CA ARG A 105 21.22 -12.18 -1.75
C ARG A 105 22.02 -13.01 -0.75
N ALA A 106 22.15 -12.56 0.50
CA ALA A 106 22.80 -13.34 1.57
C ALA A 106 22.01 -14.60 1.97
N VAL A 107 20.71 -14.68 1.63
CA VAL A 107 19.83 -15.81 1.96
C VAL A 107 19.13 -16.44 0.75
N HIS A 108 19.15 -15.76 -0.40
CA HIS A 108 18.56 -16.21 -1.67
C HIS A 108 19.59 -16.13 -2.80
N ASP A 109 20.22 -17.26 -3.11
CA ASP A 109 21.24 -17.35 -4.17
C ASP A 109 20.68 -17.07 -5.59
N ASP A 110 19.36 -17.15 -5.76
CA ASP A 110 18.65 -17.00 -7.02
C ASP A 110 18.14 -15.57 -7.29
N LEU A 111 18.37 -14.62 -6.38
CA LEU A 111 18.02 -13.20 -6.58
C LEU A 111 19.02 -12.50 -7.52
N ASN A 112 18.95 -12.83 -8.81
CA ASN A 112 19.87 -12.35 -9.85
C ASN A 112 19.19 -11.89 -11.14
N GLN A 113 17.85 -11.84 -11.17
CA GLN A 113 17.05 -11.52 -12.34
C GLN A 113 15.93 -10.53 -12.00
N THR A 114 15.57 -9.71 -12.98
CA THR A 114 14.49 -8.72 -12.90
C THR A 114 13.37 -9.07 -13.91
N PRO A 115 12.08 -8.85 -13.58
CA PRO A 115 11.59 -8.51 -12.26
C PRO A 115 11.64 -9.73 -11.33
N ALA A 116 11.89 -9.50 -10.04
CA ALA A 116 11.72 -10.51 -9.00
C ALA A 116 11.03 -9.92 -7.79
N PHE A 117 10.12 -10.68 -7.18
CA PHE A 117 9.30 -10.24 -6.05
C PHE A 117 9.62 -11.05 -4.80
N LEU A 118 9.92 -10.37 -3.71
CA LEU A 118 10.05 -10.95 -2.38
C LEU A 118 8.83 -10.53 -1.55
N VAL A 119 7.97 -11.49 -1.22
CA VAL A 119 6.86 -11.28 -0.28
C VAL A 119 7.37 -11.64 1.10
N GLU A 120 7.46 -10.66 2.01
CA GLU A 120 7.99 -10.85 3.37
C GLU A 120 9.39 -11.49 3.40
N GLY A 121 10.20 -11.16 2.39
CA GLY A 121 11.54 -11.69 2.20
C GLY A 121 11.59 -13.19 1.92
N GLU A 122 10.47 -13.86 1.64
CA GLU A 122 10.44 -15.28 1.28
C GLU A 122 11.12 -15.51 -0.09
N THR A 123 11.26 -16.79 -0.50
CA THR A 123 11.91 -17.16 -1.77
C THR A 123 11.42 -16.30 -2.94
N PRO A 124 12.33 -15.67 -3.72
CA PRO A 124 11.96 -14.77 -4.80
C PRO A 124 11.07 -15.45 -5.86
N LEU A 125 10.05 -14.72 -6.30
CA LEU A 125 9.21 -15.08 -7.43
C LEU A 125 9.70 -14.29 -8.66
N VAL A 126 10.23 -14.97 -9.67
CA VAL A 126 10.92 -14.34 -10.80
C VAL A 126 10.04 -14.32 -12.06
N GLY A 127 10.01 -13.17 -12.74
CA GLY A 127 9.28 -12.97 -13.99
C GLY A 127 7.91 -12.29 -13.81
N PRO A 128 7.34 -11.69 -14.87
CA PRO A 128 6.06 -10.98 -14.80
C PRO A 128 4.86 -11.91 -14.54
N GLU A 129 4.94 -13.17 -14.97
CA GLU A 129 3.85 -14.14 -14.88
C GLU A 129 3.54 -14.59 -13.45
N VAL A 130 4.43 -14.30 -12.50
CA VAL A 130 4.29 -14.71 -11.09
C VAL A 130 3.37 -13.80 -10.29
N TRP A 131 2.90 -12.70 -10.89
CA TRP A 131 2.06 -11.75 -10.19
C TRP A 131 0.80 -12.34 -9.50
N PRO A 132 0.04 -13.27 -10.13
CA PRO A 132 -1.07 -13.93 -9.45
C PRO A 132 -0.63 -14.68 -8.19
N GLU A 133 0.57 -15.24 -8.18
CA GLU A 133 1.15 -15.92 -7.02
C GLU A 133 1.59 -14.92 -5.93
N VAL A 134 2.20 -13.79 -6.30
CA VAL A 134 2.50 -12.68 -5.38
C VAL A 134 1.21 -12.24 -4.66
N THR A 135 0.14 -12.02 -5.42
CA THR A 135 -1.15 -11.59 -4.88
C THR A 135 -1.75 -12.65 -3.94
N ARG A 136 -1.71 -13.93 -4.34
CA ARG A 136 -2.18 -15.03 -3.50
C ARG A 136 -1.44 -15.06 -2.16
N ARG A 137 -0.11 -14.97 -2.19
CA ARG A 137 0.75 -15.04 -1.01
C ARG A 137 0.53 -13.86 -0.07
N MET A 138 0.40 -12.66 -0.62
CA MET A 138 0.02 -11.46 0.14
C MET A 138 -1.31 -11.66 0.88
N LEU A 139 -2.36 -12.14 0.20
CA LEU A 139 -3.67 -12.36 0.82
C LEU A 139 -3.61 -13.43 1.93
N GLU A 140 -2.84 -14.50 1.72
CA GLU A 140 -2.63 -15.55 2.73
C GLU A 140 -1.94 -15.00 3.98
N LEU A 141 -0.85 -14.25 3.80
CA LEU A 141 -0.10 -13.64 4.91
C LEU A 141 -0.93 -12.61 5.66
N GLU A 142 -1.63 -11.74 4.96
CA GLU A 142 -2.50 -10.75 5.58
C GLU A 142 -3.61 -11.42 6.41
N SER A 143 -4.22 -12.50 5.88
CA SER A 143 -5.33 -13.19 6.57
C SER A 143 -4.88 -14.00 7.79
N SER A 144 -3.62 -14.44 7.82
CA SER A 144 -3.07 -15.30 8.87
C SER A 144 -2.34 -14.53 9.96
N ARG A 145 -1.93 -13.28 9.70
CA ARG A 145 -1.21 -12.44 10.65
C ARG A 145 -2.15 -11.73 11.62
N PRO A 146 -1.86 -11.73 12.93
CA PRO A 146 -2.53 -10.82 13.86
C PRO A 146 -2.15 -9.37 13.54
N ALA A 147 -3.09 -8.45 13.75
CA ALA A 147 -2.79 -7.02 13.61
C ALA A 147 -1.70 -6.59 14.61
N HIS A 148 -0.69 -5.85 14.14
CA HIS A 148 0.45 -5.41 14.94
C HIS A 148 0.32 -3.95 15.39
N ASP A 149 -0.55 -3.68 16.36
CA ASP A 149 -0.93 -2.30 16.74
C ASP A 149 0.14 -1.54 17.56
N SER A 150 1.27 -2.18 17.89
CA SER A 150 2.34 -1.59 18.72
C SER A 150 3.28 -0.65 17.97
N MET A 151 3.20 -0.59 16.64
CA MET A 151 4.01 0.31 15.82
C MET A 151 3.15 1.43 15.23
N SER A 152 3.67 2.66 15.28
CA SER A 152 3.08 3.81 14.63
C SER A 152 4.13 4.83 14.21
N LEU A 153 3.87 5.51 13.11
CA LEU A 153 4.66 6.64 12.62
C LEU A 153 3.75 7.87 12.55
N THR A 154 4.22 8.97 13.09
CA THR A 154 3.55 10.27 12.98
C THR A 154 4.42 11.20 12.15
N ALA A 155 3.84 11.89 11.18
CA ALA A 155 4.49 12.92 10.39
C ALA A 155 3.75 14.25 10.58
N ALA A 156 4.49 15.31 10.87
CA ALA A 156 3.99 16.67 10.96
C ALA A 156 4.93 17.61 10.21
N ARG A 157 4.39 18.46 9.34
CA ARG A 157 5.20 19.41 8.56
C ARG A 157 5.36 20.74 9.28
N ASP A 158 6.57 21.28 9.21
CA ASP A 158 6.93 22.65 9.58
C ASP A 158 7.83 23.24 8.48
N GLY A 159 7.23 23.89 7.48
CA GLY A 159 7.94 24.39 6.31
C GLY A 159 8.48 23.26 5.43
N ASP A 160 9.78 23.28 5.12
CA ASP A 160 10.44 22.27 4.28
C ASP A 160 10.86 21.00 5.06
N VAL A 161 10.60 20.97 6.37
CA VAL A 161 10.96 19.85 7.25
C VAL A 161 9.72 19.10 7.69
N ILE A 162 9.78 17.78 7.59
CA ILE A 162 8.79 16.87 8.18
C ILE A 162 9.37 16.29 9.45
N HIS A 163 8.75 16.59 10.59
CA HIS A 163 9.06 15.98 11.86
C HIS A 163 8.37 14.63 11.99
N LEU A 164 9.16 13.61 12.29
CA LEU A 164 8.73 12.23 12.43
C LEU A 164 8.78 11.81 13.90
N SER A 165 7.70 11.19 14.38
CA SER A 165 7.67 10.46 15.64
C SER A 165 7.43 8.98 15.39
N ILE A 166 8.40 8.16 15.77
CA ILE A 166 8.42 6.72 15.62
C ILE A 166 8.11 6.09 16.99
N SER A 167 6.98 5.41 17.10
CA SER A 167 6.62 4.62 18.27
C SER A 167 6.61 3.16 17.88
N ALA A 168 7.57 2.40 18.38
CA ALA A 168 7.68 0.95 18.18
C ALA A 168 8.36 0.33 19.40
N PRO A 169 8.09 -0.96 19.70
CA PRO A 169 8.84 -1.68 20.73
C PRO A 169 10.34 -1.59 20.48
N ALA A 170 11.13 -1.56 21.54
CA ALA A 170 12.58 -1.70 21.39
C ALA A 170 12.89 -3.04 20.72
N PRO A 171 13.75 -3.08 19.68
CA PRO A 171 14.12 -4.34 19.06
C PRO A 171 14.69 -5.29 20.11
N SER A 172 14.15 -6.50 20.18
CA SER A 172 14.76 -7.57 20.97
C SER A 172 16.09 -8.00 20.35
N GLU A 173 16.87 -8.79 21.09
CA GLU A 173 18.07 -9.41 20.52
C GLU A 173 17.74 -10.19 19.23
N GLY A 174 18.55 -9.99 18.19
CA GLY A 174 18.34 -10.60 16.86
C GLY A 174 17.28 -9.91 15.97
N ARG A 175 16.71 -8.78 16.42
CA ARG A 175 15.77 -7.96 15.63
C ARG A 175 16.30 -6.55 15.41
N GLN A 176 15.72 -5.85 14.45
CA GLN A 176 15.96 -4.45 14.17
C GLN A 176 14.68 -3.76 13.72
N LEU A 177 14.63 -2.42 13.88
CA LEU A 177 13.69 -1.61 13.13
C LEU A 177 14.39 -1.09 11.87
N THR A 178 13.67 -1.09 10.75
CA THR A 178 14.16 -0.53 9.50
C THR A 178 13.18 0.55 9.05
N LEU A 179 13.69 1.76 8.80
CA LEU A 179 12.95 2.83 8.15
C LEU A 179 13.50 3.02 6.74
N MET A 180 12.63 2.95 5.75
CA MET A 180 12.94 3.19 4.35
C MET A 180 12.28 4.48 3.89
N LEU A 181 13.03 5.31 3.18
CA LEU A 181 12.50 6.43 2.40
C LEU A 181 12.44 6.01 0.94
N LEU A 182 11.26 6.13 0.35
CA LEU A 182 11.01 5.84 -1.06
C LEU A 182 10.67 7.13 -1.79
N ASN A 183 11.27 7.34 -2.97
CA ASN A 183 10.85 8.41 -3.88
C ASN A 183 9.88 7.87 -4.92
N HIS A 184 8.88 8.68 -5.24
CA HIS A 184 7.95 8.41 -6.32
C HIS A 184 8.28 9.27 -7.55
N GLY A 185 8.03 8.74 -8.75
CA GLY A 185 8.23 9.48 -9.99
C GLY A 185 9.68 9.90 -10.27
N ARG A 186 10.67 9.13 -9.79
CA ARG A 186 12.10 9.46 -9.97
C ARG A 186 12.50 9.29 -11.44
N SER A 187 13.22 10.28 -12.00
CA SER A 187 13.79 10.16 -13.34
C SER A 187 15.15 9.46 -13.31
N SER A 188 15.46 8.75 -14.40
CA SER A 188 16.77 8.14 -14.63
C SER A 188 17.89 9.19 -14.67
N ALA A 189 19.04 8.87 -14.07
CA ALA A 189 20.26 9.65 -14.25
C ALA A 189 20.73 9.59 -15.71
N GLY A 190 21.46 10.61 -16.17
CA GLY A 190 21.87 10.72 -17.58
C GLY A 190 22.81 9.62 -18.09
N TYR A 191 23.35 8.78 -17.21
CA TYR A 191 24.14 7.60 -17.58
C TYR A 191 23.31 6.31 -17.67
N GLY A 192 22.08 6.32 -17.15
CA GLY A 192 21.22 5.16 -17.02
C GLY A 192 20.70 4.66 -18.37
N VAL A 193 20.63 3.34 -18.51
CA VAL A 193 19.97 2.69 -19.65
C VAL A 193 18.50 2.54 -19.30
N GLU A 194 17.62 3.13 -20.12
CA GLU A 194 16.18 3.04 -19.96
C GLU A 194 15.58 2.12 -21.03
N ALA A 195 14.68 1.23 -20.60
CA ALA A 195 13.86 0.44 -21.52
C ALA A 195 12.96 1.35 -22.37
N GLU A 196 12.37 2.36 -21.73
CA GLU A 196 11.59 3.42 -22.36
C GLU A 196 12.18 4.79 -21.98
N PRO A 197 12.84 5.49 -22.92
CA PRO A 197 13.51 6.75 -22.62
C PRO A 197 12.56 7.83 -22.07
N GLY A 198 12.99 8.49 -21.00
CA GLY A 198 12.22 9.54 -20.33
C GLY A 198 11.17 9.01 -19.36
N SER A 199 11.31 7.77 -18.93
CA SER A 199 10.43 7.15 -17.94
C SER A 199 10.65 7.72 -16.55
N THR A 200 9.65 7.52 -15.70
CA THR A 200 9.73 7.79 -14.26
C THR A 200 9.49 6.50 -13.50
N TYR A 201 10.22 6.32 -12.42
CA TYR A 201 10.22 5.09 -11.63
C TYR A 201 9.60 5.35 -10.25
N ASP A 202 8.67 4.49 -9.84
CA ASP A 202 7.88 4.67 -8.62
C ASP A 202 8.43 3.86 -7.44
N ARG A 203 8.25 4.35 -6.20
CA ARG A 203 8.63 3.64 -4.94
C ARG A 203 10.11 3.23 -4.87
N VAL A 204 10.99 3.99 -5.51
CA VAL A 204 12.43 3.72 -5.52
C VAL A 204 12.99 3.92 -4.12
N LEU A 205 13.62 2.89 -3.54
CA LEU A 205 14.29 3.01 -2.24
C LEU A 205 15.51 3.93 -2.35
N VAL A 206 15.51 5.04 -1.61
CA VAL A 206 16.57 6.06 -1.65
C VAL A 206 17.38 6.18 -0.37
N GLU A 207 16.77 5.91 0.78
CA GLU A 207 17.47 5.85 2.07
C GLU A 207 17.00 4.64 2.87
N LEU A 208 17.96 4.00 3.53
CA LEU A 208 17.74 2.85 4.40
C LEU A 208 18.35 3.15 5.77
N HIS A 209 17.53 3.16 6.81
CA HIS A 209 17.97 3.39 8.17
C HIS A 209 17.62 2.19 9.05
N THR A 210 18.56 1.73 9.86
CA THR A 210 18.37 0.56 10.73
C THR A 210 18.64 0.93 12.18
N ARG A 211 17.69 0.61 13.07
CA ARG A 211 17.84 0.77 14.52
C ARG A 211 18.14 -0.57 15.15
N ALA A 212 19.34 -0.69 15.71
CA ALA A 212 19.72 -1.87 16.48
C ALA A 212 19.04 -1.87 17.87
N ALA A 213 19.15 -3.00 18.59
CA ALA A 213 18.63 -3.16 19.96
C ALA A 213 19.21 -2.14 20.97
N ASN A 214 20.39 -1.59 20.70
CA ASN A 214 21.00 -0.52 21.52
C ASN A 214 20.35 0.86 21.31
N GLY A 215 19.36 0.98 20.42
CA GLY A 215 18.63 2.21 20.12
C GLY A 215 19.32 3.16 19.14
N THR A 216 20.51 2.81 18.63
CA THR A 216 21.26 3.65 17.68
C THR A 216 20.80 3.38 16.25
N TRP A 217 20.63 4.44 15.47
CA TRP A 217 20.32 4.38 14.05
C TRP A 217 21.60 4.36 13.20
N GLY A 218 21.74 3.37 12.32
CA GLY A 218 22.64 3.39 11.17
C GLY A 218 21.87 3.88 9.93
N SER A 219 22.58 4.44 8.95
CA SER A 219 21.98 4.97 7.72
C SER A 219 22.81 4.61 6.49
N VAL A 220 22.14 4.23 5.42
CA VAL A 220 22.70 4.03 4.08
C VAL A 220 21.91 4.91 3.12
N CYS A 221 22.59 5.85 2.50
CA CYS A 221 22.01 6.81 1.56
C CYS A 221 23.06 7.20 0.51
N GLU A 222 22.61 7.80 -0.59
CA GLU A 222 23.50 8.32 -1.62
C GLU A 222 23.97 9.73 -1.22
N GLY A 223 25.24 9.87 -0.84
CA GLY A 223 25.78 11.14 -0.36
C GLY A 223 25.30 11.48 1.05
N SER A 224 24.50 12.53 1.21
CA SER A 224 23.95 12.97 2.49
C SER A 224 22.49 12.54 2.60
N CYS A 225 22.12 11.95 3.74
CA CYS A 225 20.73 11.55 3.97
C CYS A 225 19.88 12.78 4.28
N SER A 226 18.70 12.85 3.67
CA SER A 226 17.62 13.80 3.97
C SER A 226 16.97 13.51 5.33
N THR A 227 17.04 12.27 5.81
CA THR A 227 16.55 11.89 7.13
C THR A 227 17.64 12.00 8.20
N SER A 228 17.37 12.75 9.25
CA SER A 228 18.22 12.89 10.44
C SER A 228 17.50 12.41 11.70
N PHE A 229 18.20 11.67 12.57
CA PHE A 229 17.61 11.11 13.79
C PHE A 229 18.04 11.88 15.03
N ASN A 230 17.07 12.19 15.90
CA ASN A 230 17.31 12.73 17.23
C ASN A 230 16.88 11.69 18.28
N GLY A 231 17.82 10.81 18.64
CA GLY A 231 17.54 9.67 19.51
C GLY A 231 16.84 8.53 18.77
N SER A 232 16.07 7.72 19.52
CA SER A 232 15.49 6.47 18.99
C SER A 232 14.10 6.61 18.39
N GLU A 233 13.38 7.68 18.72
CA GLU A 233 11.93 7.84 18.45
C GLU A 233 11.59 9.11 17.65
N GLN A 234 12.57 9.98 17.38
CA GLN A 234 12.36 11.22 16.65
C GLN A 234 13.30 11.31 15.47
N ALA A 235 12.79 11.78 14.34
CA ALA A 235 13.57 12.09 13.17
C ALA A 235 13.03 13.35 12.47
N SER A 236 13.84 13.93 11.60
CA SER A 236 13.44 15.02 10.70
C SER A 236 13.80 14.62 9.29
N LEU A 237 12.87 14.78 8.36
CA LEU A 237 13.02 14.51 6.93
C LEU A 237 12.98 15.84 6.19
N GLU A 238 14.06 16.17 5.49
CA GLU A 238 14.14 17.34 4.62
C GLU A 238 13.63 16.97 3.23
N VAL A 239 12.44 17.44 2.86
CA VAL A 239 11.83 17.13 1.56
C VAL A 239 11.07 18.34 1.04
N GLU A 240 11.33 18.67 -0.23
CA GLU A 240 10.71 19.82 -0.89
C GLU A 240 9.18 19.70 -0.86
N GLN A 241 8.52 20.85 -0.76
CA GLN A 241 7.06 20.87 -0.68
C GLN A 241 6.45 20.37 -2.00
N GLY A 242 5.68 19.28 -1.91
CA GLY A 242 4.99 18.68 -3.05
C GLY A 242 5.72 17.49 -3.67
N ASP A 243 6.96 17.22 -3.26
CA ASP A 243 7.67 16.03 -3.70
C ASP A 243 7.02 14.76 -3.11
N PRO A 244 6.64 13.79 -3.95
CA PRO A 244 5.96 12.60 -3.48
C PRO A 244 6.96 11.58 -2.91
N PHE A 245 6.69 11.10 -1.69
CA PHE A 245 7.53 10.13 -0.99
C PHE A 245 6.70 9.11 -0.20
N SER A 246 7.30 7.98 0.13
CA SER A 246 6.76 7.01 1.10
C SER A 246 7.78 6.74 2.20
N LEU A 247 7.29 6.56 3.43
CA LEU A 247 8.07 6.05 4.55
C LEU A 247 7.55 4.67 4.93
N VAL A 248 8.42 3.65 4.86
CA VAL A 248 8.09 2.28 5.26
C VAL A 248 8.86 1.94 6.53
N LEU A 249 8.15 1.64 7.62
CA LEU A 249 8.73 1.21 8.88
C LEU A 249 8.46 -0.28 9.08
N ILE A 250 9.54 -1.03 9.33
CA ILE A 250 9.53 -2.49 9.41
C ILE A 250 10.16 -2.91 10.73
N ASP A 251 9.52 -3.82 11.45
CA ASP A 251 10.15 -4.61 12.51
C ASP A 251 10.54 -5.96 11.91
N GLU A 252 11.83 -6.22 11.74
CA GLU A 252 12.35 -7.40 11.05
C GLU A 252 13.54 -8.05 11.76
N THR A 253 13.90 -9.25 11.32
CA THR A 253 15.09 -9.97 11.78
C THR A 253 16.35 -9.20 11.41
N ALA A 254 17.28 -9.02 12.36
CA ALA A 254 18.54 -8.35 12.08
C ALA A 254 19.41 -9.14 11.10
N ASP A 255 20.29 -8.48 10.33
CA ASP A 255 21.13 -9.13 9.29
C ASP A 255 21.91 -10.34 9.83
N ALA A 256 22.48 -10.22 11.04
CA ALA A 256 23.26 -11.29 11.67
C ALA A 256 22.44 -12.55 12.02
N ASN A 257 21.11 -12.44 12.05
CA ASN A 257 20.18 -13.49 12.42
C ASN A 257 19.29 -13.92 11.24
N LEU A 258 19.47 -13.30 10.08
CA LEU A 258 18.67 -13.56 8.89
C LEU A 258 19.05 -14.93 8.29
N SER A 259 18.03 -15.69 7.92
CA SER A 259 18.13 -16.93 7.17
C SER A 259 16.89 -17.10 6.30
N ALA A 260 16.90 -18.06 5.37
CA ALA A 260 15.75 -18.37 4.53
C ALA A 260 14.47 -18.76 5.32
N SER A 261 14.56 -19.04 6.62
CA SER A 261 13.42 -19.34 7.49
C SER A 261 13.01 -18.21 8.43
N SER A 262 13.75 -17.10 8.49
CA SER A 262 13.53 -15.98 9.43
C SER A 262 13.29 -14.64 8.72
N THR A 263 12.80 -14.68 7.48
CA THR A 263 12.66 -13.51 6.61
C THR A 263 11.45 -12.63 6.94
N HIS A 264 10.42 -13.21 7.57
CA HIS A 264 9.18 -12.51 7.85
C HIS A 264 9.37 -11.36 8.84
N SER A 265 8.79 -10.20 8.49
CA SER A 265 8.64 -9.09 9.43
C SER A 265 7.64 -9.46 10.55
N ALA A 266 7.82 -8.87 11.72
CA ALA A 266 6.82 -8.90 12.78
C ALA A 266 5.73 -7.85 12.56
N GLY A 267 6.08 -6.75 11.89
CA GLY A 267 5.10 -5.78 11.42
C GLY A 267 5.70 -4.77 10.46
N VAL A 268 4.80 -4.20 9.66
CA VAL A 268 5.09 -3.23 8.61
C VAL A 268 4.04 -2.13 8.71
N LEU A 269 4.45 -0.91 8.43
CA LEU A 269 3.54 0.18 8.10
C LEU A 269 4.14 1.03 6.99
N GLU A 270 3.26 1.66 6.23
CA GLU A 270 3.62 2.64 5.23
C GLU A 270 2.85 3.94 5.49
N LEU A 271 3.56 5.07 5.41
CA LEU A 271 2.98 6.39 5.18
C LEU A 271 3.32 6.79 3.74
N ALA A 272 2.33 6.82 2.86
CA ALA A 272 2.50 7.26 1.48
C ALA A 272 1.98 8.70 1.31
N VAL A 273 2.85 9.61 0.86
CA VAL A 273 2.54 11.00 0.56
C VAL A 273 2.66 11.22 -0.94
N ARG A 274 1.56 11.03 -1.66
CA ARG A 274 1.48 11.14 -3.13
C ARG A 274 0.05 11.23 -3.63
N SER A 275 -0.15 11.80 -4.81
CA SER A 275 -1.44 11.77 -5.50
C SER A 275 -1.83 10.35 -5.95
N SER A 276 -3.13 10.05 -6.00
CA SER A 276 -3.64 8.76 -6.49
C SER A 276 -3.39 8.55 -7.99
N SER A 277 -2.91 7.34 -8.36
CA SER A 277 -2.78 6.91 -9.76
C SER A 277 -4.09 6.31 -10.31
N VAL A 278 -4.95 5.81 -9.43
CA VAL A 278 -6.32 5.45 -9.79
C VAL A 278 -7.11 6.73 -10.02
N ALA A 279 -7.57 6.95 -11.26
CA ALA A 279 -8.53 7.99 -11.56
C ALA A 279 -9.68 7.89 -10.57
N SER A 280 -10.03 8.99 -9.88
CA SER A 280 -11.26 9.03 -9.11
C SER A 280 -12.37 8.67 -10.09
N GLY A 281 -12.85 7.43 -10.05
CA GLY A 281 -13.97 7.02 -10.87
C GLY A 281 -15.05 8.06 -10.58
N GLU A 282 -15.51 8.77 -11.62
CA GLU A 282 -16.64 9.67 -11.48
C GLU A 282 -17.66 8.95 -10.63
N ASP A 283 -18.08 9.59 -9.54
CA ASP A 283 -18.78 8.96 -8.44
C ASP A 283 -20.20 8.57 -8.92
N HIS A 284 -20.32 7.54 -9.76
CA HIS A 284 -21.57 7.05 -10.38
C HIS A 284 -22.50 6.42 -9.34
N ARG A 285 -22.17 6.56 -8.05
CA ARG A 285 -23.02 6.25 -6.91
C ARG A 285 -24.33 7.00 -6.96
N TRP A 286 -24.34 8.24 -7.44
CA TRP A 286 -25.59 8.96 -7.71
C TRP A 286 -26.40 8.26 -8.80
N ALA A 287 -25.75 7.73 -9.83
CA ALA A 287 -26.38 7.01 -10.94
C ALA A 287 -26.96 5.66 -10.48
N LEU A 288 -26.27 4.93 -9.61
CA LEU A 288 -26.77 3.69 -9.01
C LEU A 288 -27.95 3.94 -8.05
N ALA A 289 -27.85 4.98 -7.21
CA ALA A 289 -28.91 5.39 -6.29
C ALA A 289 -30.15 5.88 -7.05
N THR A 290 -29.98 6.66 -8.12
CA THR A 290 -31.08 7.08 -9.00
C THR A 290 -31.67 5.91 -9.78
N ALA A 291 -30.87 4.96 -10.26
CA ALA A 291 -31.37 3.74 -10.92
C ALA A 291 -32.21 2.87 -9.96
N MET A 292 -31.79 2.70 -8.69
CA MET A 292 -32.56 1.95 -7.70
C MET A 292 -33.85 2.67 -7.28
N LEU A 293 -33.82 4.00 -7.14
CA LEU A 293 -35.02 4.79 -6.87
C LEU A 293 -35.99 4.75 -8.05
N ALA A 294 -35.50 4.86 -9.29
CA ALA A 294 -36.32 4.75 -10.50
C ALA A 294 -36.92 3.34 -10.65
N GLY A 295 -36.13 2.28 -10.43
CA GLY A 295 -36.59 0.90 -10.48
C GLY A 295 -37.65 0.57 -9.41
N GLY A 296 -37.48 1.08 -8.19
CA GLY A 296 -38.47 0.93 -7.11
C GLY A 296 -39.80 1.64 -7.39
N VAL A 297 -39.76 2.79 -8.06
CA VAL A 297 -40.97 3.51 -8.50
C VAL A 297 -41.69 2.75 -9.62
N ILE A 298 -40.95 2.16 -10.57
CA ILE A 298 -41.53 1.37 -11.68
C ILE A 298 -42.25 0.12 -11.15
N VAL A 299 -41.66 -0.60 -10.19
CA VAL A 299 -42.30 -1.78 -9.56
C VAL A 299 -43.53 -1.39 -8.73
N ALA A 300 -43.54 -0.21 -8.10
CA ALA A 300 -44.68 0.28 -7.34
C ALA A 300 -45.83 0.80 -8.22
N ALA A 301 -45.52 1.27 -9.43
CA ALA A 301 -46.47 1.78 -10.42
C ALA A 301 -46.98 0.72 -11.40
N TRP A 302 -46.35 -0.46 -11.46
CA TRP A 302 -46.80 -1.54 -12.34
C TRP A 302 -48.19 -2.06 -11.92
N PRO A 303 -49.20 -1.94 -12.81
CA PRO A 303 -50.54 -2.41 -12.51
C PRO A 303 -50.52 -3.94 -12.48
N LYS A 304 -50.79 -4.52 -11.30
CA LYS A 304 -51.03 -5.96 -11.20
C LYS A 304 -52.27 -6.30 -12.02
N LYS A 305 -52.12 -7.12 -13.07
CA LYS A 305 -53.26 -7.77 -13.72
C LYS A 305 -54.01 -8.57 -12.64
N PRO A 306 -55.33 -8.40 -12.49
CA PRO A 306 -56.10 -9.24 -11.58
C PRO A 306 -56.04 -10.68 -12.12
N SER A 307 -55.51 -11.60 -11.31
CA SER A 307 -55.66 -13.03 -11.54
C SER A 307 -57.11 -13.39 -11.22
N ASP A 308 -57.90 -13.68 -12.23
CA ASP A 308 -59.25 -14.16 -12.04
C ASP A 308 -59.20 -15.60 -11.53
N SER A 309 -59.47 -15.78 -10.24
CA SER A 309 -59.62 -17.07 -9.57
C SER A 309 -60.85 -17.01 -8.68
N GLY A 310 -62.00 -16.92 -9.34
CA GLY A 310 -63.33 -17.05 -8.74
C GLY A 310 -63.87 -18.45 -8.92
N ARG A 311 -63.50 -19.33 -7.98
CA ARG A 311 -64.12 -20.64 -7.72
C ARG A 311 -65.64 -20.48 -7.54
N LYS A 312 -66.44 -20.95 -8.51
CA LYS A 312 -67.90 -21.10 -8.33
C LYS A 312 -68.17 -22.32 -7.45
N ILE A 313 -68.67 -22.07 -6.24
CA ILE A 313 -69.46 -23.03 -5.48
C ILE A 313 -70.77 -22.31 -5.15
N SER A 314 -71.87 -22.85 -5.66
CA SER A 314 -73.20 -22.77 -5.02
C SER A 314 -74.01 -23.96 -5.50
N GLU A 315 -74.44 -24.77 -4.55
CA GLU A 315 -75.48 -25.80 -4.63
C GLU A 315 -76.88 -25.15 -4.78
N GLU A 316 -77.89 -26.02 -4.97
CA GLU A 316 -79.32 -25.83 -5.31
C GLU A 316 -79.58 -25.86 -6.83
N GLU A 317 -80.25 -26.86 -7.44
CA GLU A 317 -81.16 -27.94 -6.96
C GLU A 317 -80.64 -29.38 -7.21
#